data_AF-A0A6A4HY16-F1
#
_entry.id   AF-A0A6A4HY16-F1
#
_cell.length_a   1.000
_cell.length_b   1.000
_cell.length_c   1.000
_cell.angle_alpha   90.00
_cell.angle_beta   90.00
_cell.angle_gamma   90.00
#
_symmetry.space_group_name_H-M   'P 1'
#
loop_
_entity.id
_entity.type
_entity.pdbx_description
1 polymer ?
#
loop_
_entity_poly.entity_id
_entity_poly.type
_entity_poly.pdbx_seq_one_letter_code
_entity_poly.pdbx_strand_id
1 'polypeptide(L)'
;MTVASFQRRSATALTSLTLALHYVREDGPKMRTNDLTAILSLFPTIKSFRIDNLKSIVNPLLRALAWTTGREVILPKLADFWLNHTFDRYYLQPYPSELTPMVLSRWWPDRSDFGDDDDNKPSRL
;
A
#
# COMPACT_ATOMS: atom_id res chain seq x y z
N MET A 1 1.31 16.55 22.32
CA MET A 1 1.98 16.99 21.08
C MET A 1 1.29 16.29 19.91
N THR A 2 0.81 17.03 18.90
CA THR A 2 0.05 16.42 17.77
C THR A 2 0.99 16.02 16.64
N VAL A 3 0.62 15.02 15.84
CA VAL A 3 1.41 14.55 14.68
C VAL A 3 1.67 15.69 13.68
N ALA A 4 0.69 16.55 13.44
CA ALA A 4 0.84 17.74 12.59
C ALA A 4 1.88 18.73 13.15
N SER A 5 1.91 18.93 14.47
CA SER A 5 2.91 19.80 15.10
C SER A 5 4.34 19.23 15.02
N PHE A 6 4.47 17.90 14.99
CA PHE A 6 5.76 17.23 14.79
C PHE A 6 6.25 17.42 13.35
N GLN A 7 5.42 17.09 12.36
CA GLN A 7 5.75 17.24 10.93
C GLN A 7 6.17 18.67 10.59
N ARG A 8 5.44 19.68 11.09
CA ARG A 8 5.75 21.09 10.82
C ARG A 8 7.12 21.51 11.38
N ARG A 9 7.58 20.87 12.45
CA ARG A 9 8.84 21.22 13.14
C ARG A 9 10.04 20.43 12.65
N SER A 10 9.83 19.22 12.12
CA SER A 10 10.93 18.33 11.77
C SER A 10 11.66 18.73 10.47
N ALA A 11 11.07 19.55 9.58
CA ALA A 11 11.62 20.00 8.27
C ALA A 11 12.12 18.89 7.32
N THR A 12 12.17 17.66 7.79
CA THR A 12 12.56 16.45 7.08
C THR A 12 11.29 15.81 6.53
N ALA A 13 11.28 15.63 5.22
CA ALA A 13 10.26 14.84 4.54
C ALA A 13 10.38 13.38 4.99
N LEU A 14 9.36 12.87 5.68
CA LEU A 14 9.31 11.47 6.09
C LEU A 14 9.18 10.60 4.85
N THR A 15 10.22 9.84 4.51
CA THR A 15 10.24 8.97 3.32
C THR A 15 9.84 7.53 3.61
N SER A 16 9.97 7.08 4.86
CA SER A 16 9.57 5.74 5.29
C SER A 16 8.83 5.78 6.62
N LEU A 17 7.79 4.96 6.76
CA LEU A 17 7.01 4.80 7.98
C LEU A 17 6.75 3.32 8.24
N THR A 18 7.07 2.86 9.45
CA THR A 18 6.69 1.54 9.96
C THR A 18 5.77 1.70 11.15
N LEU A 19 4.60 1.08 11.09
CA LEU A 19 3.63 1.04 12.18
C LEU A 19 3.57 -0.37 12.76
N ALA A 20 4.14 -0.54 13.95
CA ALA A 20 3.96 -1.76 14.73
C ALA A 20 2.70 -1.61 15.59
N LEU A 21 1.60 -2.25 15.17
CA LEU A 21 0.38 -2.24 15.96
C LEU A 21 0.54 -3.29 17.07
N HIS A 22 0.67 -2.82 18.31
CA HIS A 22 0.69 -3.73 19.46
C HIS A 22 -0.74 -4.15 19.81
N TYR A 23 -0.90 -5.42 20.16
CA TYR A 23 -2.18 -6.00 20.56
C TYR A 23 -2.74 -5.24 21.76
N VAL A 24 -3.76 -4.43 21.51
CA VAL A 24 -4.64 -3.97 22.58
C VAL A 24 -5.82 -4.93 22.58
N ARG A 25 -6.12 -5.48 23.76
CA ARG A 25 -7.28 -6.34 24.09
C ARG A 25 -8.55 -5.89 23.34
N GLU A 26 -9.54 -6.76 23.12
CA GLU A 26 -10.75 -6.44 22.33
C GLU A 26 -11.48 -5.14 22.75
N ASP A 27 -11.30 -4.69 23.99
CA ASP A 27 -11.85 -3.45 24.57
C ASP A 27 -10.95 -2.22 24.44
N GLY A 28 -9.79 -2.35 23.80
CA GLY A 28 -8.85 -1.29 23.54
C GLY A 28 -9.35 -0.29 22.50
N PRO A 29 -8.79 0.94 22.47
CA PRO A 29 -9.07 1.88 21.39
C PRO A 29 -8.67 1.25 20.04
N LYS A 30 -9.67 0.77 19.29
CA LYS A 30 -9.51 0.27 17.94
C LYS A 30 -9.14 1.47 17.06
N MET A 31 -7.92 1.43 16.53
CA MET A 31 -7.47 2.41 15.56
C MET A 31 -8.41 2.38 14.34
N ARG A 32 -9.15 3.46 14.12
CA ARG A 32 -10.09 3.54 13.00
C ARG A 32 -9.31 3.83 11.72
N THR A 33 -9.76 3.26 10.60
CA THR A 33 -9.16 3.50 9.29
C THR A 33 -9.05 4.98 8.98
N ASN A 34 -10.08 5.78 9.32
CA ASN A 34 -10.11 7.22 9.09
C ASN A 34 -9.01 7.98 9.83
N ASP A 35 -8.67 7.53 11.05
CA ASP A 35 -7.62 8.15 11.84
C ASP A 35 -6.25 7.84 11.23
N LEU A 36 -6.05 6.59 10.79
CA LEU A 36 -4.83 6.19 10.09
C LEU A 36 -4.67 6.94 8.77
N THR A 37 -5.72 7.06 7.95
CA THR A 37 -5.65 7.79 6.69
C THR A 37 -5.40 9.27 6.90
N ALA A 38 -6.02 9.88 7.91
CA ALA A 38 -5.74 11.27 8.27
C ALA A 38 -4.26 11.47 8.67
N ILE A 39 -3.67 10.53 9.42
CA ILE A 39 -2.24 10.56 9.74
C ILE A 39 -1.38 10.43 8.48
N LEU A 40 -1.70 9.50 7.59
CA LEU A 40 -0.93 9.27 6.37
C LEU A 40 -0.98 10.47 5.41
N SER A 41 -2.12 11.16 5.32
CA SER A 41 -2.27 12.38 4.51
C SER A 41 -1.34 13.52 4.94
N LEU A 42 -0.84 13.50 6.19
CA LEU A 42 0.16 14.47 6.65
C LEU A 42 1.56 14.20 6.08
N PHE A 43 1.79 13.03 5.49
CA PHE A 43 3.09 12.61 5.00
C PHE A 43 3.04 12.17 3.53
N PRO A 44 2.68 13.06 2.59
CA PRO A 44 2.55 12.72 1.17
C PRO A 44 3.89 12.35 0.50
N THR A 45 5.00 12.50 1.21
CA THR A 45 6.35 12.19 0.74
C THR A 45 6.80 10.76 1.06
N ILE A 46 6.00 9.99 1.79
CA ILE A 46 6.30 8.59 2.10
C ILE A 46 6.41 7.81 0.79
N LYS A 47 7.54 7.12 0.65
CA LYS A 47 7.83 6.15 -0.41
C LYS A 47 7.72 4.72 0.07
N SER A 48 7.95 4.47 1.36
CA SER A 48 7.92 3.14 1.93
C SER A 48 7.02 3.10 3.16
N PHE A 49 6.02 2.22 3.14
CA PHE A 49 5.06 2.08 4.24
C PHE A 49 4.91 0.63 4.66
N ARG A 50 5.16 0.35 5.93
CA ARG A 50 5.02 -0.97 6.54
C ARG A 50 4.05 -0.94 7.70
N ILE A 51 3.18 -1.93 7.77
CA ILE A 51 2.33 -2.15 8.94
C ILE A 51 2.47 -3.59 9.41
N ASP A 52 2.78 -3.75 10.69
CA ASP A 52 2.82 -5.04 11.36
C ASP A 52 1.58 -5.23 12.26
N ASN A 53 1.08 -6.48 12.30
CA ASN A 53 -0.05 -6.94 13.11
C ASN A 53 -1.43 -6.32 12.75
N LEU A 54 -1.69 -6.09 11.46
CA LEU A 54 -2.93 -5.46 11.00
C LEU A 54 -4.09 -6.46 10.91
N LYS A 55 -4.94 -6.62 11.94
CA LYS A 55 -6.04 -7.63 11.90
C LYS A 55 -7.29 -7.24 11.09
N SER A 56 -7.92 -6.09 11.36
CA SER A 56 -9.32 -5.85 10.95
C SER A 56 -9.56 -4.67 10.01
N ILE A 57 -8.51 -3.91 9.65
CA ILE A 57 -8.66 -2.68 8.84
C ILE A 57 -7.94 -2.75 7.48
N VAL A 58 -7.47 -3.95 7.09
CA VAL A 58 -6.72 -4.16 5.83
C VAL A 58 -7.52 -3.65 4.63
N ASN A 59 -8.76 -4.12 4.45
CA ASN A 59 -9.57 -3.77 3.27
C ASN A 59 -9.92 -2.27 3.21
N PRO A 60 -10.42 -1.63 4.29
CA PRO A 60 -10.64 -0.19 4.31
C PRO A 60 -9.37 0.64 4.06
N LEU A 61 -8.23 0.22 4.61
CA LEU A 61 -6.96 0.92 4.41
C LEU A 61 -6.50 0.83 2.96
N LEU A 62 -6.51 -0.38 2.39
CA LEU A 62 -6.15 -0.58 0.98
C LEU A 62 -7.03 0.25 0.06
N ARG A 63 -8.35 0.34 0.35
CA ARG A 63 -9.27 1.20 -0.38
C ARG A 63 -8.92 2.69 -0.29
N ALA A 64 -8.40 3.15 0.85
CA ALA A 64 -8.00 4.54 1.01
C ALA A 64 -6.65 4.86 0.35
N LEU A 65 -5.76 3.87 0.23
CA LEU A 65 -4.51 3.97 -0.51
C LEU A 65 -4.70 3.82 -2.02
N ALA A 66 -5.76 3.11 -2.44
CA ALA A 66 -6.12 2.93 -3.83
C ALA A 66 -6.56 4.25 -4.46
N TRP A 67 -6.12 4.48 -5.70
CA TRP A 67 -6.69 5.55 -6.51
C TRP A 67 -8.14 5.20 -6.86
N THR A 68 -9.07 6.09 -6.51
CA THR A 68 -10.47 6.01 -6.92
C THR A 68 -10.87 7.33 -7.56
N THR A 69 -11.56 7.29 -8.69
CA THR A 69 -12.04 8.48 -9.41
C THR A 69 -12.73 9.46 -8.44
N GLY A 70 -12.28 10.71 -8.41
CA GLY A 70 -12.83 11.76 -7.55
C GLY A 70 -12.28 11.82 -6.12
N ARG A 71 -11.23 11.07 -5.78
CA ARG A 71 -10.54 11.18 -4.48
C ARG A 71 -9.05 11.48 -4.64
N GLU A 72 -8.52 12.33 -3.76
CA GLU A 72 -7.09 12.57 -3.66
C GLU A 72 -6.35 11.33 -3.16
N VAL A 73 -5.20 11.03 -3.79
CA VAL A 73 -4.35 9.91 -3.39
C VAL A 73 -3.59 10.29 -2.13
N ILE A 74 -3.78 9.52 -1.05
CA ILE A 74 -3.19 9.80 0.27
C ILE A 74 -1.66 9.73 0.24
N LEU A 75 -1.09 8.72 -0.44
CA LEU A 75 0.36 8.51 -0.56
C LEU A 75 0.78 8.46 -2.03
N PRO A 76 0.85 9.61 -2.73
CA PRO A 76 1.10 9.64 -4.17
C PRO A 76 2.49 9.16 -4.57
N LYS A 77 3.45 9.11 -3.63
CA LYS A 77 4.83 8.67 -3.86
C LYS A 77 5.13 7.27 -3.34
N LEU A 78 4.11 6.53 -2.88
CA LEU A 78 4.29 5.20 -2.31
C LEU A 78 4.79 4.22 -3.36
N ALA A 79 6.00 3.71 -3.17
CA ALA A 79 6.65 2.71 -4.00
C ALA A 79 6.65 1.34 -3.30
N ASP A 80 7.01 1.32 -2.01
CA ASP A 80 7.10 0.09 -1.23
C ASP A 80 5.97 0.01 -0.21
N PHE A 81 5.21 -1.08 -0.25
CA PHE A 81 4.10 -1.31 0.67
C PHE A 81 4.14 -2.72 1.25
N TRP A 82 4.20 -2.81 2.57
CA TRP A 82 4.36 -4.06 3.30
C TRP A 82 3.26 -4.22 4.35
N LEU A 83 2.52 -5.31 4.25
CA LEU A 83 1.53 -5.71 5.24
C LEU A 83 1.95 -7.03 5.86
N ASN A 84 2.32 -7.00 7.13
CA ASN A 84 2.55 -8.19 7.92
C ASN A 84 1.31 -8.48 8.75
N HIS A 85 0.47 -9.36 8.22
CA HIS A 85 -0.73 -9.83 8.88
C HIS A 85 -0.38 -11.08 9.69
N THR A 86 -0.45 -11.00 11.02
CA THR A 86 -0.46 -12.20 11.86
C THR A 86 -1.76 -12.95 11.62
N PHE A 87 -1.73 -13.94 10.73
CA PHE A 87 -2.87 -14.80 10.43
C PHE A 87 -3.34 -15.51 11.70
N ASP A 88 -4.49 -15.09 12.23
CA ASP A 88 -5.41 -16.09 12.76
C ASP A 88 -6.02 -16.78 11.54
N ARG A 89 -5.64 -18.04 11.31
CA ARG A 89 -6.07 -18.87 10.17
C ARG A 89 -7.59 -18.99 10.00
N TYR A 90 -8.37 -18.46 10.95
CA TYR A 90 -9.82 -18.54 11.03
C TYR A 90 -10.56 -17.34 10.41
N TYR A 91 -9.87 -16.29 9.97
CA TYR A 91 -10.50 -15.07 9.42
C TYR A 91 -9.93 -14.66 8.06
N LEU A 92 -9.77 -15.61 7.15
CA LEU A 92 -9.56 -15.30 5.74
C LEU A 92 -10.85 -14.67 5.18
N GLN A 93 -11.05 -13.37 5.42
CA GLN A 93 -11.98 -12.61 4.61
C GLN A 93 -11.54 -12.78 3.15
N PRO A 94 -12.48 -13.10 2.24
CA PRO A 94 -12.15 -13.24 0.84
C PRO A 94 -11.44 -11.99 0.36
N TYR A 95 -10.38 -12.19 -0.41
CA TYR A 95 -9.63 -11.10 -1.04
C TYR A 95 -10.63 -10.18 -1.75
N PRO A 96 -10.71 -8.89 -1.39
CA PRO A 96 -11.72 -8.01 -1.96
C PRO A 96 -11.47 -7.91 -3.47
N SER A 97 -12.44 -8.40 -4.25
CA SER A 97 -12.39 -8.37 -5.72
C SER A 97 -12.21 -6.96 -6.28
N GLU A 98 -12.57 -5.95 -5.48
CA GLU A 98 -12.39 -4.52 -5.74
C GLU A 98 -10.92 -4.07 -5.76
N LEU A 99 -10.01 -4.81 -5.15
CA LEU A 99 -8.56 -4.55 -5.18
C LEU A 99 -7.87 -5.27 -6.33
N THR A 100 -8.54 -6.20 -7.01
CA THR A 100 -8.02 -6.89 -8.20
C THR A 100 -7.59 -5.89 -9.29
N PRO A 101 -8.39 -4.88 -9.68
CA PRO A 101 -7.96 -3.90 -10.68
C PRO A 101 -6.73 -3.09 -10.25
N MET A 102 -6.57 -2.83 -8.95
CA MET A 102 -5.42 -2.09 -8.40
C MET A 102 -4.14 -2.93 -8.46
N VAL A 103 -4.23 -4.22 -8.16
CA VAL A 103 -3.10 -5.15 -8.30
C VAL A 103 -2.76 -5.31 -9.78
N LEU A 104 -3.75 -5.50 -10.65
CA LEU A 104 -3.54 -5.65 -12.08
C LEU A 104 -3.00 -4.39 -12.77
N SER A 105 -3.37 -3.18 -12.30
CA SER A 105 -2.86 -1.93 -12.91
C SER A 105 -1.40 -1.62 -12.58
N ARG A 106 -0.87 -2.23 -11.51
CA ARG A 106 0.54 -2.10 -11.09
C ARG A 106 1.40 -3.29 -11.49
N TRP A 107 0.76 -4.42 -11.79
CA TRP A 107 1.40 -5.59 -12.36
C TRP A 107 1.63 -5.34 -13.85
N TRP A 108 2.61 -4.49 -14.18
CA TRP A 108 3.18 -4.61 -15.51
C TRP A 108 3.87 -5.96 -15.55
N PRO A 109 3.58 -6.84 -16.53
CA PRO A 109 4.48 -7.94 -16.78
C PRO A 109 5.82 -7.29 -17.10
N ASP A 110 6.87 -7.63 -16.34
CA ASP A 110 8.23 -7.39 -16.81
C ASP A 110 8.24 -7.93 -18.22
N ARG A 111 8.43 -7.04 -19.20
CA ARG A 111 8.74 -7.46 -20.55
C ARG A 111 10.08 -8.16 -20.39
N SER A 112 10.03 -9.46 -20.20
CA SER A 112 11.12 -10.33 -20.58
C SER A 112 11.28 -10.08 -22.07
N ASP A 113 12.22 -9.20 -22.39
CA ASP A 113 12.87 -9.12 -23.68
C ASP A 113 13.46 -10.51 -23.94
N PHE A 114 12.61 -11.44 -24.36
CA PHE A 114 13.05 -12.49 -25.26
C PHE A 114 13.35 -11.74 -26.55
N GLY A 115 14.58 -11.26 -26.66
CA GLY A 115 15.16 -10.83 -27.91
C GLY A 115 15.18 -12.03 -28.83
N ASP A 116 14.13 -12.17 -29.63
CA ASP A 116 14.18 -12.88 -30.90
C ASP A 116 14.81 -11.92 -31.93
N ASP A 117 16.10 -11.63 -31.76
CA ASP A 117 17.00 -11.28 -32.85
C ASP A 117 17.77 -12.57 -33.16
N ASP A 118 17.47 -13.26 -34.26
CA ASP A 118 18.22 -13.02 -35.50
C ASP A 118 17.78 -13.99 -36.62
N ASP A 119 17.59 -13.40 -37.79
CA ASP A 119 17.82 -13.95 -39.13
C ASP A 119 17.37 -15.38 -39.50
N ASN A 120 16.39 -15.47 -40.42
CA ASN A 120 16.63 -15.99 -41.78
C ASN A 120 15.33 -15.99 -42.64
N LYS A 121 15.26 -15.07 -43.60
CA LYS A 121 14.45 -15.17 -44.84
C LYS A 121 15.40 -14.82 -45.99
N PRO A 122 15.15 -15.24 -47.25
CA PRO A 122 14.33 -16.32 -47.79
C PRO A 122 15.13 -17.22 -48.78
N SER A 123 14.57 -18.34 -49.25
CA SER A 123 15.01 -18.92 -50.52
C SER A 123 13.82 -19.45 -51.31
N ARG A 124 13.66 -18.86 -52.50
CA ARG A 124 12.79 -19.29 -53.59
C ARG A 124 13.09 -20.74 -53.96
N LEU A 125 12.04 -21.48 -54.31
CA LEU A 125 11.88 -22.19 -55.58
C LEU A 125 10.38 -22.38 -55.84
#